data_AF-A0A1A9S0U7-F1
#
_entry.id   AF-A0A1A9S0U7-F1
#
_cell.length_a   1.000
_cell.length_b   1.000
_cell.length_c   1.000
_cell.angle_alpha   90.00
_cell.angle_beta   90.00
_cell.angle_gamma   90.00
#
_symmetry.space_group_name_H-M   'P 1'
#
loop_
_entity.id
_entity.type
_entity.pdbx_description
1 polymer ?
#
loop_
_entity_poly.entity_id
_entity_poly.type
_entity_poly.pdbx_seq_one_letter_code
_entity_poly.pdbx_strand_id
1 'polypeptide(L)'
;MNKKLTLLAACAATMLFSGSLMAEDVYQWNGRSPTYSDVPKNLIPATSNIVNVRTQTSRPAAAPAGHQQNQLPQVQNNNGEISAADLQAMANQKQLEENKAIEDANRKVREENEAARASACSTAKINLQHAQTARIQNREQLIQQYQSNVNQFCN
;
A
#
# COMPACT_ATOMS: atom_id res chain seq x y z
N MET A 1 -13.78 -46.28 43.23
CA MET A 1 -14.54 -45.03 43.15
C MET A 1 -13.58 -43.92 42.72
N ASN A 2 -13.59 -43.59 41.43
CA ASN A 2 -12.56 -42.81 40.76
C ASN A 2 -12.86 -41.30 40.84
N LYS A 3 -12.24 -40.60 41.79
CA LYS A 3 -12.27 -39.13 41.88
C LYS A 3 -11.14 -38.53 41.03
N LYS A 4 -11.28 -38.55 39.71
CA LYS A 4 -10.37 -37.85 38.78
C LYS A 4 -11.12 -37.36 37.54
N LEU A 5 -12.17 -36.57 37.74
CA LEU A 5 -12.92 -35.99 36.62
C LEU A 5 -13.64 -34.69 37.01
N THR A 6 -12.93 -33.79 37.69
CA THR A 6 -13.42 -32.45 38.00
C THR A 6 -12.26 -31.45 38.07
N LEU A 7 -11.47 -31.35 36.99
CA LEU A 7 -10.44 -30.31 36.89
C LEU A 7 -10.19 -29.76 35.47
N LEU A 8 -11.09 -30.06 34.52
CA LEU A 8 -10.98 -29.59 33.13
C LEU A 8 -12.19 -28.76 32.64
N ALA A 9 -13.15 -28.45 33.53
CA ALA A 9 -14.34 -27.68 33.19
C ALA A 9 -14.36 -26.27 33.83
N ALA A 10 -13.21 -25.74 34.25
CA ALA A 10 -13.11 -24.43 34.90
C ALA A 10 -12.24 -23.40 34.14
N CYS A 11 -11.78 -23.72 32.93
CA CYS A 11 -10.99 -22.80 32.09
C CYS A 11 -11.72 -22.28 30.83
N ALA A 12 -12.97 -22.69 30.60
CA ALA A 12 -13.76 -22.27 29.43
C ALA A 12 -14.77 -21.14 29.71
N ALA A 13 -14.77 -20.56 30.91
CA ALA A 13 -15.76 -19.56 31.33
C ALA A 13 -15.22 -18.12 31.41
N THR A 14 -13.99 -17.84 30.97
CA THR A 14 -13.35 -16.51 31.11
C THR A 14 -13.11 -15.77 29.79
N MET A 15 -13.51 -16.33 28.63
CA MET A 15 -13.39 -15.64 27.33
C MET A 15 -14.71 -15.02 26.84
N LEU A 16 -15.54 -14.52 27.76
CA LEU A 16 -16.70 -13.69 27.41
C LEU A 16 -16.70 -12.39 28.24
N PHE A 17 -15.53 -11.81 28.44
CA PHE A 17 -15.46 -10.37 28.65
C PHE A 17 -15.45 -9.70 27.28
N SER A 18 -16.63 -9.62 26.65
CA SER A 18 -16.92 -8.53 25.73
C SER A 18 -16.94 -7.27 26.59
N GLY A 19 -15.75 -6.71 26.84
CA GLY A 19 -15.64 -5.37 27.40
C GLY A 19 -16.41 -4.47 26.46
N SER A 20 -17.60 -4.07 26.88
CA SER A 20 -18.26 -2.87 26.39
C SER A 20 -17.29 -1.74 26.68
N LEU A 21 -16.43 -1.45 25.71
CA LEU A 21 -15.69 -0.21 25.63
C LEU A 21 -16.73 0.89 25.81
N MET A 22 -16.56 1.70 26.84
CA MET A 22 -17.41 2.83 27.17
C MET A 22 -17.62 3.65 25.90
N ALA A 23 -18.78 3.53 25.27
CA ALA A 23 -19.15 4.33 24.12
C ALA A 23 -19.69 5.66 24.65
N GLU A 24 -18.80 6.49 25.17
CA GLU A 24 -19.06 7.92 25.30
C GLU A 24 -18.28 8.63 24.20
N ASP A 25 -18.85 8.59 22.99
CA ASP A 25 -18.62 9.58 21.93
C ASP A 25 -19.65 9.32 20.83
N VAL A 26 -20.89 9.72 21.09
CA VAL A 26 -21.90 9.86 20.03
C VAL A 26 -21.54 11.10 19.24
N TYR A 27 -20.84 10.92 18.13
CA TYR A 27 -20.53 11.99 17.19
C TYR A 27 -21.81 12.66 16.72
N GLN A 28 -22.02 13.91 17.13
CA GLN A 28 -23.16 14.72 16.72
C GLN A 28 -22.81 15.58 15.51
N TRP A 29 -23.68 15.56 14.51
CA TRP A 29 -23.55 16.35 13.29
C TRP A 29 -24.23 17.72 13.38
N ASN A 30 -25.10 17.94 14.38
CA ASN A 30 -25.86 19.18 14.54
C ASN A 30 -25.15 20.20 15.46
N GLY A 31 -24.33 21.06 14.87
CA GLY A 31 -23.87 22.28 15.54
C GLY A 31 -24.83 23.46 15.30
N ARG A 32 -24.90 24.42 16.24
CA ARG A 32 -25.57 25.73 16.05
C ARG A 32 -24.85 26.65 15.03
N SER A 33 -24.03 26.09 14.15
CA SER A 33 -23.29 26.85 13.13
C SER A 33 -24.15 26.97 11.87
N PRO A 34 -24.26 28.17 11.26
CA PRO A 34 -24.89 28.32 9.95
C PRO A 34 -24.04 27.74 8.81
N THR A 35 -22.78 27.36 9.09
CA THR A 35 -21.85 26.79 8.11
C THR A 35 -21.90 25.26 8.14
N TYR A 36 -22.13 24.66 6.97
CA TYR A 36 -22.07 23.21 6.78
C TYR A 36 -20.67 22.66 7.10
N SER A 37 -20.61 21.57 7.87
CA SER A 37 -19.37 20.89 8.24
C SER A 37 -19.53 19.39 7.99
N ASP A 38 -18.65 18.82 7.17
CA ASP A 38 -18.57 17.37 6.93
C ASP A 38 -17.96 16.60 8.12
N VAL A 39 -17.46 17.33 9.12
CA VAL A 39 -16.79 16.78 10.31
C VAL A 39 -17.74 16.86 11.51
N PRO A 40 -17.97 15.75 12.24
CA PRO A 40 -18.79 15.75 13.45
C PRO A 40 -18.17 16.63 14.54
N LYS A 41 -19.03 17.20 15.39
CA LYS A 41 -18.67 18.23 16.37
C LYS A 41 -17.62 17.81 17.41
N ASN A 42 -17.49 16.52 17.68
CA ASN A 42 -16.56 15.97 18.68
C ASN A 42 -15.47 15.08 18.04
N LEU A 43 -15.35 15.06 16.71
CA LEU A 43 -14.27 14.31 16.08
C LEU A 43 -12.94 15.01 16.35
N ILE A 44 -11.99 14.29 16.94
CA ILE A 44 -10.60 14.73 17.08
C ILE A 44 -9.82 14.19 15.86
N PRO A 45 -9.48 15.04 14.86
CA PRO A 45 -8.85 14.56 13.63
C PRO A 45 -7.47 13.94 13.86
N ALA A 46 -6.76 14.39 14.90
CA ALA A 46 -5.42 13.91 15.26
C ALA A 46 -5.39 12.42 15.66
N THR A 47 -6.51 11.86 16.10
CA THR A 47 -6.60 10.47 16.61
C THR A 47 -7.58 9.59 15.81
N SER A 48 -8.10 10.09 14.69
CA SER A 48 -9.10 9.39 13.87
C SER A 48 -8.60 9.07 12.47
N ASN A 49 -9.24 8.09 11.82
CA ASN A 49 -8.95 7.68 10.44
C ASN A 49 -10.22 7.79 9.59
N ILE A 50 -10.06 8.21 8.34
CA ILE A 50 -11.11 8.20 7.31
C ILE A 50 -11.03 6.86 6.58
N VAL A 51 -12.15 6.13 6.53
CA VAL A 51 -12.26 4.84 5.82
C VAL A 51 -13.09 5.02 4.56
N ASN A 52 -12.57 4.55 3.43
CA ASN A 52 -13.33 4.43 2.20
C ASN A 52 -13.97 3.03 2.16
N VAL A 53 -15.30 2.97 2.30
CA VAL A 53 -16.06 1.71 2.34
C VAL A 53 -16.03 0.96 1.01
N ARG A 54 -15.97 1.67 -0.13
CA ARG A 54 -15.94 1.04 -1.46
C ARG A 54 -14.60 0.39 -1.75
N THR A 55 -13.49 1.02 -1.36
CA THR A 55 -12.13 0.53 -1.63
C THR A 55 -11.51 -0.21 -0.45
N GLN A 56 -12.17 -0.23 0.71
CA GLN A 56 -11.68 -0.83 1.97
C GLN A 56 -10.31 -0.29 2.42
N THR A 57 -9.99 0.96 2.06
CA THR A 57 -8.73 1.61 2.42
C THR A 57 -8.96 2.67 3.50
N SER A 58 -8.04 2.79 4.45
CA SER A 58 -8.06 3.84 5.48
C SER A 58 -6.91 4.84 5.31
N ARG A 59 -7.14 6.08 5.73
CA ARG A 59 -6.11 7.12 5.83
C ARG A 59 -6.28 7.92 7.13
N PRO A 60 -5.21 8.49 7.69
CA PRO A 60 -5.32 9.44 8.80
C PRO A 60 -6.28 10.60 8.48
N ALA A 61 -7.14 10.97 9.44
CA ALA A 61 -8.08 12.08 9.28
C ALA A 61 -7.39 13.45 9.39
N ALA A 62 -6.37 13.54 10.23
CA ALA A 62 -5.38 14.61 10.19
C ALA A 62 -4.22 14.21 9.28
N ALA A 63 -3.75 15.15 8.46
CA ALA A 63 -2.52 14.92 7.72
C ALA A 63 -1.34 14.75 8.70
N PRO A 64 -0.40 13.81 8.46
CA PRO A 64 0.80 13.68 9.27
C PRO A 64 1.54 15.02 9.37
N ALA A 65 2.17 15.31 10.51
CA ALA A 65 3.07 16.45 10.66
C ALA A 65 4.25 16.27 9.69
N GLY A 66 4.11 16.79 8.47
CA GLY A 66 4.99 16.51 7.34
C GLY A 66 4.29 16.49 5.98
N HIS A 67 2.96 16.32 5.94
CA HIS A 67 2.16 16.35 4.72
C HIS A 67 1.04 17.39 4.81
N GLN A 68 1.38 18.67 4.92
CA GLN A 68 0.45 19.75 4.58
C GLN A 68 0.20 19.73 3.06
N GLN A 69 -0.62 18.80 2.59
CA GLN A 69 -0.87 18.63 1.16
C GLN A 69 -1.85 19.68 0.58
N ASN A 70 -2.29 20.68 1.35
CA ASN A 70 -3.09 21.81 0.87
C ASN A 70 -3.10 23.01 1.85
N GLN A 71 -2.00 23.27 2.54
CA GLN A 71 -1.81 24.57 3.17
C GLN A 71 -0.83 25.35 2.31
N LEU A 72 -1.30 26.44 1.68
CA LEU A 72 -0.40 27.50 1.28
C LEU A 72 0.49 27.83 2.49
N PRO A 73 1.81 28.04 2.31
CA PRO A 73 2.72 28.22 3.43
C PRO A 73 2.17 29.29 4.38
N GLN A 74 1.84 28.90 5.62
CA GLN A 74 1.58 29.86 6.68
C GLN A 74 2.94 30.46 7.04
N VAL A 75 3.21 31.65 6.50
CA VAL A 75 4.37 32.47 6.84
C VAL A 75 4.26 32.84 8.32
N GLN A 76 5.02 32.14 9.16
CA GLN A 76 5.20 32.50 10.57
C GLN A 76 6.04 33.78 10.59
N ASN A 77 5.36 34.91 10.71
CA ASN A 77 5.96 36.22 10.56
C ASN A 77 6.70 36.62 11.84
N ASN A 78 8.03 36.52 11.84
CA ASN A 78 8.91 37.27 12.73
C ASN A 78 10.25 37.52 12.00
N ASN A 79 10.30 38.61 11.21
CA ASN A 79 11.50 39.34 10.79
C ASN A 79 12.50 38.67 9.80
N GLY A 80 12.03 38.09 8.68
CA GLY A 80 12.94 37.67 7.60
C GLY A 80 12.19 37.18 6.36
N GLU A 81 11.97 38.06 5.39
CA GLU A 81 11.23 37.77 4.16
C GLU A 81 12.03 36.83 3.26
N ILE A 82 11.55 35.59 3.08
CA ILE A 82 12.01 34.71 2.00
C ILE A 82 11.44 35.29 0.71
N SER A 83 12.31 35.70 -0.23
CA SER A 83 11.87 36.31 -1.48
C SER A 83 11.03 35.32 -2.30
N ALA A 84 10.06 35.81 -3.06
CA ALA A 84 9.29 34.96 -3.99
C ALA A 84 10.20 34.17 -4.95
N ALA A 85 11.38 34.72 -5.27
CA ALA A 85 12.42 34.06 -6.03
C ALA A 85 13.05 32.86 -5.30
N ASP A 86 13.26 32.96 -3.98
CA ASP A 86 13.83 31.88 -3.16
C ASP A 86 12.83 30.74 -2.99
N LEU A 87 11.54 31.05 -2.87
CA LEU A 87 10.47 30.04 -2.83
C LEU A 87 10.35 29.29 -4.17
N GLN A 88 10.48 30.00 -5.29
CA GLN A 88 10.49 29.38 -6.62
C GLN A 88 11.74 28.53 -6.85
N ALA A 89 12.91 28.98 -6.38
CA ALA A 89 14.14 28.22 -6.46
C ALA A 89 14.06 26.90 -5.66
N MET A 90 13.51 26.95 -4.43
CA MET A 90 13.27 25.74 -3.62
C MET A 90 12.26 24.78 -4.27
N ALA A 91 11.18 25.30 -4.86
CA ALA A 91 10.21 24.49 -5.58
C ALA A 91 10.83 23.78 -6.81
N ASN A 92 11.64 24.51 -7.59
CA ASN A 92 12.36 23.95 -8.73
C ASN A 92 13.39 22.89 -8.32
N GLN A 93 14.11 23.11 -7.21
CA GLN A 93 15.05 22.13 -6.68
C GLN A 93 14.33 20.85 -6.24
N LYS A 94 13.23 20.98 -5.50
CA LYS A 94 12.42 19.83 -5.08
C LYS A 94 11.88 19.06 -6.29
N GLN A 95 11.42 19.76 -7.32
CA GLN A 95 10.92 19.12 -8.53
C GLN A 95 12.03 18.40 -9.31
N LEU A 96 13.25 18.95 -9.34
CA LEU A 96 14.40 18.29 -9.96
C LEU A 96 14.78 17.01 -9.21
N GLU A 97 14.76 17.03 -7.88
CA GLU A 97 15.03 15.85 -7.05
C GLU A 97 13.97 14.77 -7.23
N GLU A 98 12.68 15.13 -7.27
CA GLU A 98 11.58 14.21 -7.54
C GLU A 98 11.69 13.59 -8.94
N ASN A 99 11.96 14.40 -9.96
CA ASN A 99 12.15 13.90 -11.33
C ASN A 99 13.32 12.92 -11.40
N LYS A 100 14.44 13.23 -10.74
CA LYS A 100 15.60 12.34 -10.68
C LYS A 100 15.27 11.02 -9.99
N ALA A 101 14.56 11.05 -8.86
CA ALA A 101 14.13 9.84 -8.16
C ALA A 101 13.21 8.96 -9.02
N ILE A 102 12.32 9.59 -9.80
CA ILE A 102 11.44 8.89 -10.75
C ILE A 102 12.24 8.28 -11.90
N GLU A 103 13.21 9.00 -12.47
CA GLU A 103 14.08 8.48 -13.52
C GLU A 103 14.89 7.26 -13.05
N ASP A 104 15.45 7.31 -11.84
CA ASP A 104 16.21 6.21 -11.26
C ASP A 104 15.32 5.00 -10.96
N ALA A 105 14.10 5.21 -10.44
CA ALA A 105 13.13 4.14 -10.23
C ALA A 105 12.69 3.49 -11.56
N ASN A 106 12.39 4.29 -12.58
CA ASN A 106 12.02 3.80 -13.90
C ASN A 106 13.17 3.02 -14.56
N ARG A 107 14.41 3.48 -14.40
CA ARG A 107 15.60 2.77 -14.86
C ARG A 107 15.70 1.38 -14.22
N LYS A 108 15.58 1.30 -12.90
CA LYS A 108 15.63 0.02 -12.17
C LYS A 108 14.54 -0.94 -12.63
N VAL A 109 13.30 -0.46 -12.79
CA VAL A 109 12.18 -1.27 -13.28
C VAL A 109 12.44 -1.78 -14.69
N ARG A 110 13.03 -0.97 -15.58
CA ARG A 110 13.40 -1.43 -16.93
C ARG A 110 14.45 -2.53 -16.89
N GLU A 111 15.51 -2.36 -16.10
CA GLU A 111 16.57 -3.37 -15.94
C GLU A 111 16.02 -4.69 -15.38
N GLU A 112 15.14 -4.63 -14.38
CA GLU A 112 14.48 -5.81 -13.81
C GLU A 112 13.58 -6.52 -14.84
N ASN A 113 12.81 -5.77 -15.63
CA ASN A 113 11.97 -6.33 -16.70
C ASN A 113 12.80 -6.96 -17.82
N GLU A 114 13.90 -6.32 -18.23
CA GLU A 114 14.82 -6.85 -19.23
C GLU A 114 15.47 -8.16 -18.74
N ALA A 115 15.94 -8.20 -17.50
CA ALA A 115 16.49 -9.40 -16.87
C ALA A 115 15.46 -10.52 -16.74
N ALA A 116 14.23 -10.20 -16.32
CA ALA A 116 13.14 -11.16 -16.22
C ALA A 116 12.77 -11.75 -17.58
N ARG A 117 12.69 -10.93 -18.64
CA ARG A 117 12.43 -11.38 -20.01
C ARG A 117 13.54 -12.30 -20.52
N ALA A 118 14.80 -11.93 -20.30
CA ALA A 118 15.96 -12.77 -20.68
C ALA A 118 15.94 -14.13 -19.96
N SER A 119 15.64 -14.14 -18.66
CA SER A 119 15.51 -15.37 -17.85
C SER A 119 14.35 -16.26 -18.31
N ALA A 120 13.18 -15.68 -18.59
CA ALA A 120 12.03 -16.40 -19.11
C ALA A 120 12.33 -17.04 -20.48
N CYS A 121 12.97 -16.29 -21.38
CA CYS A 121 13.40 -16.81 -22.68
C CYS A 121 14.42 -17.95 -22.54
N SER A 122 15.42 -17.80 -21.68
CA SER A 122 16.42 -18.85 -21.40
C SER A 122 15.76 -20.13 -20.91
N THR A 123 14.86 -20.01 -19.93
CA THR A 123 14.10 -21.12 -19.37
C THR A 123 13.24 -21.81 -20.44
N ALA A 124 12.55 -21.05 -21.29
CA ALA A 124 11.76 -21.60 -22.38
C ALA A 124 12.60 -22.42 -23.36
N LYS A 125 13.80 -21.94 -23.72
CA LYS A 125 14.74 -22.67 -24.58
C LYS A 125 15.24 -23.96 -23.93
N ILE A 126 15.61 -23.91 -22.64
CA ILE A 126 16.06 -25.07 -21.88
C ILE A 126 14.96 -26.14 -21.83
N ASN A 127 13.72 -25.74 -21.53
CA ASN A 127 12.58 -26.65 -21.50
C ASN A 127 12.34 -27.33 -22.87
N LEU A 128 12.45 -26.56 -23.96
CA LEU A 128 12.35 -27.11 -25.31
C LEU A 128 13.44 -28.16 -25.58
N GLN A 129 14.70 -27.86 -25.23
CA GLN A 129 15.81 -28.81 -25.39
C GLN A 129 15.59 -30.08 -24.56
N HIS A 130 15.12 -29.96 -23.31
CA HIS A 130 14.80 -31.12 -22.49
C HIS A 130 13.68 -31.96 -23.11
N ALA A 131 12.60 -31.33 -23.58
CA ALA A 131 11.51 -32.06 -24.23
C ALA A 131 11.95 -32.78 -25.52
N GLN A 132 12.86 -32.18 -26.28
CA GLN A 132 13.41 -32.83 -27.48
C GLN A 132 14.19 -34.11 -27.16
N THR A 133 14.83 -34.21 -26.00
CA THR A 133 15.63 -35.38 -25.61
C THR A 133 14.87 -36.40 -24.74
N ALA A 134 13.72 -35.99 -24.17
CA ALA A 134 12.93 -36.83 -23.27
C ALA A 134 12.29 -38.03 -24.00
N ARG A 135 12.35 -39.21 -23.38
CA ARG A 135 11.68 -40.44 -23.86
C ARG A 135 10.37 -40.65 -23.12
N ILE A 136 9.35 -39.90 -23.51
CA ILE A 136 8.01 -39.92 -22.90
C ILE A 136 6.92 -40.05 -23.96
N GLN A 137 5.75 -40.57 -23.59
CA GLN A 137 4.64 -40.79 -24.54
C GLN A 137 4.09 -39.48 -25.14
N ASN A 138 4.04 -38.40 -24.37
CA ASN A 138 3.48 -37.10 -24.80
C ASN A 138 4.55 -36.12 -25.30
N ARG A 139 5.69 -36.61 -25.80
CA ARG A 139 6.85 -35.79 -26.20
C ARG A 139 6.48 -34.70 -27.19
N GLU A 140 5.76 -35.05 -28.26
CA GLU A 140 5.41 -34.11 -29.33
C GLU A 140 4.51 -32.97 -28.84
N GLN A 141 3.56 -33.26 -27.95
CA GLN A 141 2.71 -32.22 -27.34
C GLN A 141 3.52 -31.27 -26.47
N LEU A 142 4.47 -31.79 -25.68
CA LEU A 142 5.38 -30.97 -24.86
C LEU A 142 6.31 -30.10 -25.71
N ILE A 143 6.82 -30.64 -26.83
CA ILE A 143 7.64 -29.85 -27.77
C ILE A 143 6.83 -28.68 -28.34
N GLN A 144 5.59 -28.92 -28.79
CA GLN A 144 4.72 -27.86 -29.32
C GLN A 144 4.45 -26.77 -28.28
N GLN A 145 4.14 -27.16 -27.04
CA GLN A 145 3.92 -26.22 -25.95
C GLN A 145 5.16 -25.37 -25.68
N TYR A 146 6.34 -25.99 -25.56
CA TYR A 146 7.57 -25.25 -25.29
C TYR A 146 8.02 -24.40 -26.48
N GLN A 147 7.75 -24.79 -27.72
CA GLN A 147 7.93 -23.93 -28.88
C GLN A 147 7.07 -22.67 -28.80
N SER A 148 5.80 -22.79 -28.38
CA SER A 148 4.95 -21.63 -28.14
C SER A 148 5.52 -20.71 -27.05
N ASN A 149 6.04 -21.29 -25.96
CA ASN A 149 6.66 -20.51 -24.88
C ASN A 149 7.92 -19.78 -25.36
N VAL A 150 8.76 -20.41 -26.18
CA VAL A 150 9.92 -19.75 -26.80
C VAL A 150 9.43 -18.57 -27.65
N ASN A 151 8.40 -18.74 -28.47
CA ASN A 151 7.85 -17.67 -29.29
C ASN A 151 7.25 -16.52 -28.46
N GLN A 152 6.72 -16.82 -27.27
CA GLN A 152 6.12 -15.81 -26.39
C GLN A 152 7.16 -15.03 -25.59
N PHE A 153 8.21 -15.70 -25.08
CA PHE A 153 9.17 -15.07 -24.16
C PHE A 153 10.44 -14.57 -24.85
N CYS A 154 10.80 -15.11 -26.02
CA CYS A 154 12.03 -14.75 -26.74
C CYS A 154 11.85 -13.79 -27.91
N ASN A 155 10.61 -13.54 -28.36
CA ASN A 155 10.30 -12.52 -29.38
C ASN A 155 9.88 -11.21 -28.73
#